data_AF-A0A3A8MNZ0-F1
#
_entry.id   AF-A0A3A8MNZ0-F1
#
_cell.length_a   1.000
_cell.length_b   1.000
_cell.length_c   1.000
_cell.angle_alpha   90.00
_cell.angle_beta   90.00
_cell.angle_gamma   90.00
#
_symmetry.space_group_name_H-M   'P 1'
#
loop_
_entity.id
_entity.type
_entity.pdbx_description
1 polymer ?
#
loop_
_entity_poly.entity_id
_entity_poly.type
_entity_poly.pdbx_seq_one_letter_code
_entity_poly.pdbx_strand_id
1 'polypeptide(L)'
;MISDDLDLQQLTLELKSKLGPGEPVGYLRGKSLMRDMLLMMRSNHFSELEAEELIDTLESRGFVRFLGDPAERSVADAPWDISPHA
;
A
#
# COMPACT_ATOMS: atom_id res chain seq x y z
N MET A 1 -10.23 -1.48 13.08
CA MET A 1 -10.39 -2.94 12.93
C MET A 1 -10.84 -3.19 11.51
N ILE A 2 -9.93 -3.69 10.69
CA ILE A 2 -10.20 -4.01 9.29
C ILE A 2 -11.26 -5.11 9.21
N SER A 3 -12.24 -4.97 8.33
CA SER A 3 -13.29 -5.98 8.14
C SER A 3 -12.69 -7.32 7.74
N ASP A 4 -13.10 -8.41 8.40
CA ASP A 4 -12.65 -9.77 8.07
C ASP A 4 -13.09 -10.22 6.67
N ASP A 5 -14.15 -9.61 6.12
CA ASP A 5 -14.67 -9.88 4.78
C ASP A 5 -13.95 -9.09 3.66
N LEU A 6 -12.94 -8.27 4.01
CA LEU A 6 -12.22 -7.47 3.03
C LEU A 6 -11.29 -8.34 2.17
N ASP A 7 -11.58 -8.38 0.87
CA ASP A 7 -10.71 -9.05 -0.11
C ASP A 7 -9.46 -8.20 -0.38
N LEU A 8 -8.34 -8.61 0.24
CA LEU A 8 -7.04 -7.96 0.08
C LEU A 8 -6.47 -8.06 -1.34
N GLN A 9 -6.79 -9.13 -2.07
CA GLN A 9 -6.34 -9.30 -3.45
C GLN A 9 -7.05 -8.30 -4.36
N GLN A 10 -8.38 -8.20 -4.25
CA GLN A 10 -9.18 -7.23 -4.97
C GLN A 10 -8.78 -5.79 -4.62
N LEU A 11 -8.55 -5.51 -3.34
CA LEU A 11 -8.08 -4.20 -2.90
C LEU A 11 -6.71 -3.85 -3.50
N THR A 12 -5.78 -4.81 -3.56
CA THR A 12 -4.45 -4.59 -4.14
C THR A 12 -4.53 -4.28 -5.63
N LEU A 13 -5.44 -4.94 -6.36
CA LEU A 13 -5.74 -4.62 -7.75
C LEU A 13 -6.23 -3.18 -7.91
N GLU A 14 -7.19 -2.76 -7.08
CA GLU A 14 -7.73 -1.39 -7.08
C GLU A 14 -6.65 -0.36 -6.75
N LEU A 15 -5.81 -0.63 -5.74
CA LEU A 15 -4.69 0.21 -5.35
C LEU A 15 -3.70 0.38 -6.51
N LYS A 16 -3.26 -0.72 -7.12
CA LYS A 16 -2.34 -0.72 -8.26
C LYS A 16 -2.91 0.07 -9.44
N SER A 17 -4.20 -0.09 -9.73
CA SER A 17 -4.87 0.64 -10.81
C SER A 17 -4.90 2.16 -10.59
N LYS A 18 -5.00 2.62 -9.34
CA LYS A 18 -5.08 4.04 -8.97
C LYS A 18 -3.73 4.74 -8.95
N LEU A 19 -2.66 4.04 -8.59
CA LEU A 19 -1.30 4.59 -8.59
C LEU A 19 -0.81 4.95 -10.01
N GLY A 20 -1.34 4.27 -11.03
CA GLY A 20 -0.96 4.51 -12.42
C GLY A 20 0.52 4.21 -12.67
N PRO A 21 1.17 4.86 -13.66
CA PRO A 21 2.57 4.61 -14.00
C PRO A 21 3.58 5.19 -12.98
N GLY A 22 3.12 5.96 -11.99
CA GLY A 22 3.95 6.51 -10.93
C GLY A 22 3.95 5.60 -9.72
N GLU A 23 4.74 4.53 -9.75
CA GLU A 23 4.88 3.64 -8.59
C GLU A 23 5.44 4.41 -7.38
N PRO A 24 4.98 4.09 -6.15
CA PRO A 24 5.51 4.73 -4.96
C PRO A 24 7.01 4.50 -4.84
N VAL A 25 7.74 5.54 -4.44
CA VAL A 25 9.19 5.46 -4.15
C VAL A 25 9.48 5.90 -2.73
N GLY A 26 10.52 5.29 -2.15
CA GLY A 26 10.92 5.50 -0.76
C GLY A 26 9.95 4.84 0.22
N TYR A 27 10.47 4.41 1.37
CA TYR A 27 9.68 3.61 2.31
C TYR A 27 8.49 4.41 2.90
N LEU A 28 8.78 5.48 3.65
CA LEU A 28 7.75 6.28 4.31
C LEU A 28 6.85 7.01 3.31
N ARG A 29 7.44 7.60 2.26
CA ARG A 29 6.69 8.31 1.21
C ARG A 29 5.77 7.35 0.45
N GLY A 30 6.24 6.15 0.13
CA GLY A 30 5.44 5.13 -0.53
C GLY A 30 4.26 4.67 0.34
N LYS A 31 4.50 4.42 1.63
CA LYS A 31 3.42 4.12 2.59
C LYS A 31 2.37 5.23 2.65
N SER A 32 2.81 6.50 2.81
CA SER A 32 1.89 7.63 2.84
C SER A 32 1.08 7.74 1.56
N LEU A 33 1.70 7.60 0.40
CA LEU A 33 1.00 7.67 -0.89
C LEU A 33 -0.06 6.56 -1.00
N MET A 34 0.28 5.32 -0.67
CA MET A 34 -0.67 4.20 -0.74
C MET A 34 -1.82 4.37 0.27
N ARG A 35 -1.53 4.84 1.49
CA ARG A 35 -2.56 5.19 2.49
C ARG A 35 -3.51 6.26 1.95
N ASP A 36 -2.97 7.34 1.39
CA ASP A 36 -3.77 8.43 0.83
C ASP A 36 -4.64 7.93 -0.35
N MET A 37 -4.13 6.98 -1.16
CA MET A 37 -4.93 6.31 -2.19
C MET A 37 -6.10 5.52 -1.61
N LEU A 38 -5.88 4.75 -0.54
CA LEU A 38 -6.93 4.01 0.15
C LEU A 38 -8.03 4.94 0.67
N LEU A 39 -7.65 6.08 1.27
CA LEU A 39 -8.61 7.08 1.75
C LEU A 39 -9.45 7.70 0.64
N MET A 40 -8.92 7.78 -0.58
CA MET A 40 -9.64 8.28 -1.75
C MET A 40 -10.51 7.21 -2.44
N MET A 41 -10.44 5.94 -2.02
CA MET A 41 -11.28 4.88 -2.59
C MET A 41 -12.72 5.05 -2.12
N ARG A 42 -13.62 5.41 -3.04
CA ARG A 42 -15.05 5.53 -2.73
C ARG A 42 -15.71 4.21 -2.37
N SER A 43 -15.12 3.08 -2.78
CA SER A 43 -15.64 1.73 -2.54
C SER A 43 -15.66 1.38 -1.05
N ASN A 44 -14.68 1.89 -0.29
CA ASN A 44 -14.46 1.54 1.09
C ASN A 44 -14.20 2.84 1.87
N HIS A 45 -15.14 3.25 2.71
CA HIS A 45 -15.03 4.47 3.52
C HIS A 45 -14.06 4.28 4.70
N PHE A 46 -12.78 4.02 4.40
CA PHE A 46 -11.76 3.83 5.41
C PHE A 46 -11.49 5.13 6.17
N SER A 47 -11.31 5.01 7.49
CA SER A 47 -10.68 6.04 8.31
C SER A 47 -9.16 6.07 8.07
N GLU A 48 -8.50 7.15 8.52
CA GLU A 48 -7.04 7.28 8.45
C GLU A 48 -6.31 6.11 9.12
N LEU A 49 -6.78 5.72 10.32
CA LEU A 49 -6.20 4.61 11.07
C LEU A 49 -6.37 3.28 10.33
N GLU A 50 -7.56 3.01 9.78
CA GLU A 50 -7.80 1.78 9.02
C GLU A 50 -6.96 1.71 7.76
N ALA A 51 -6.81 2.83 7.04
CA ALA A 51 -5.96 2.88 5.86
C ALA A 51 -4.49 2.62 6.22
N GLU A 52 -4.01 3.14 7.35
CA GLU A 52 -2.65 2.89 7.84
C GLU A 52 -2.44 1.42 8.24
N GLU A 53 -3.34 0.87 9.08
CA GLU A 53 -3.34 -0.55 9.47
C GLU A 53 -3.40 -1.48 8.24
N LEU A 54 -4.11 -1.06 7.18
CA LEU A 54 -4.30 -1.84 5.97
C LEU A 54 -3.04 -1.85 5.10
N ILE A 55 -2.31 -0.73 4.99
CA ILE A 55 -1.00 -0.73 4.33
C ILE A 55 -0.02 -1.67 5.03
N ASP A 56 0.04 -1.62 6.36
CA ASP A 56 0.90 -2.53 7.14
C ASP A 56 0.46 -3.98 6.97
N THR A 57 -0.85 -4.23 6.90
CA THR A 57 -1.40 -5.57 6.63
C THR A 57 -1.00 -6.07 5.25
N LEU A 58 -1.20 -5.25 4.20
CA LEU A 58 -0.82 -5.60 2.83
C LEU A 58 0.69 -5.87 2.72
N GLU A 59 1.52 -5.11 3.43
CA GLU A 59 2.97 -5.33 3.47
C GLU A 59 3.32 -6.64 4.17
N SER A 60 2.75 -6.89 5.36
CA SER A 60 3.00 -8.11 6.14
C SER A 60 2.57 -9.39 5.40
N ARG A 61 1.55 -9.26 4.53
CA ARG A 61 1.00 -10.35 3.70
C ARG A 61 1.68 -10.45 2.33
N GLY A 62 2.59 -9.53 1.98
CA GLY A 62 3.36 -9.55 0.74
C GLY A 62 2.66 -8.93 -0.48
N PHE A 63 1.45 -8.38 -0.33
CA PHE A 63 0.73 -7.72 -1.43
C PHE A 63 1.41 -6.43 -1.90
N VAL A 64 2.08 -5.75 -0.98
CA VAL A 64 3.00 -4.65 -1.27
C VAL A 64 4.36 -4.97 -0.67
N ARG A 65 5.44 -4.68 -1.38
CA ARG A 65 6.79 -4.96 -0.91
C ARG A 65 7.72 -3.83 -1.26
N PHE A 66 8.37 -3.25 -0.26
CA PHE A 66 9.47 -2.32 -0.52
C PHE A 66 10.69 -3.09 -1.05
N LEU A 67 11.25 -2.63 -2.16
CA LEU A 67 12.39 -3.30 -2.81
C LEU A 67 13.75 -2.78 -2.33
N GLY A 68 13.77 -1.77 -1.46
CA GLY A 68 14.98 -1.29 -0.76
C GLY A 68 15.11 -1.85 0.67
N ASP A 69 16.12 -1.37 1.39
CA ASP A 69 16.29 -1.63 2.83
C ASP A 69 15.72 -0.45 3.66
N PRO A 70 14.62 -0.62 4.41
CA PRO A 70 14.07 0.42 5.27
C PRO A 70 15.03 0.92 6.35
N ALA A 71 16.03 0.12 6.75
CA ALA A 71 17.02 0.48 7.76
C ALA A 71 18.14 1.37 7.20
N GLU A 72 18.29 1.44 5.88
CA GLU A 72 19.25 2.31 5.22
C GLU A 72 18.67 3.70 4.98
N ARG A 73 19.35 4.74 5.49
CA ARG A 73 18.93 6.15 5.36
C ARG A 73 18.86 6.67 3.92
N SER A 74 19.41 5.95 2.92
CA SER A 74 19.65 6.47 1.56
C SER A 74 18.88 5.77 0.43
N VAL A 75 17.88 4.94 0.69
CA VAL A 75 16.98 4.42 -0.37
C VAL A 75 15.75 5.31 -0.57
N ALA A 76 16.01 6.61 -0.82
CA ALA A 76 14.96 7.60 -1.06
C ALA A 76 14.11 7.27 -2.31
N ASP A 77 14.70 6.57 -3.28
CA ASP A 77 14.10 6.31 -4.59
C ASP A 77 13.86 4.81 -4.86
N ALA A 78 14.05 3.94 -3.86
CA ALA A 78 13.76 2.52 -4.06
C ALA A 78 12.25 2.33 -4.31
N PRO A 79 11.88 1.50 -5.31
CA PRO A 79 10.50 1.29 -5.68
C PRO A 79 9.78 0.34 -4.72
N TRP A 80 8.47 0.31 -4.86
CA TRP A 80 7.60 -0.70 -4.26
C TRP A 80 7.11 -1.66 -5.34
N ASP A 81 7.15 -2.95 -5.07
CA ASP A 81 6.41 -3.95 -5.83
C ASP A 81 4.98 -4.07 -5.27
N ILE A 82 3.99 -4.12 -6.15
CA ILE A 82 2.58 -4.24 -5.81
C ILE A 82 2.02 -5.41 -6.61
N SER A 83 1.78 -6.53 -5.94
CA SER A 83 1.37 -7.78 -6.55
C SER A 83 0.12 -8.35 -5.87
N PRO A 84 -1.00 -8.46 -6.59
CA PRO A 84 -2.22 -9.09 -6.05
C PRO A 84 -2.09 -10.61 -5.92
N HIS A 85 -0.99 -11.22 -6.37
CA HIS A 85 -0.76 -12.67 -6.38
C HIS A 85 0.33 -13.10 -5.38
N ALA A 86 0.53 -12.31 -4.32
CA ALA A 86 1.50 -12.57 -3.27
C ALA A 86 1.37 -13.96 -2.62
#